data_AF-A0A521BUU8-F1
#
_entry.id   AF-A0A521BUU8-F1
#
_cell.length_a   1.000
_cell.length_b   1.000
_cell.length_c   1.000
_cell.angle_alpha   90.00
_cell.angle_beta   90.00
_cell.angle_gamma   90.00
#
_symmetry.space_group_name_H-M   'P 1'
#
loop_
_entity.id
_entity.type
_entity.pdbx_description
1 polymer ?
#
loop_
_entity_poly.entity_id
_entity_poly.type
_entity_poly.pdbx_seq_one_letter_code
_entity_poly.pdbx_strand_id
1 'polypeptide(L)'
;MIELFRLLRDQRSLIARITGGFVFLGLLIALFSPVEYTSEALLMPEMKSSESSAGDLLESYGGMLGLGSMGGMDLSKEGTIAPEVYPKIVKSLGFQHNLLSQDIYFSEHDTTVSGYTYFEEVRTLSLFEFLIEYTIGLPRKFIGPSSPEQLPAWLRKEFDEDAVVELTNDELEVIKEMQERIAIELESETGVLTVEATMPDPLAAAQVNRKMINMLKRFIKSYSTQKAKEDLAFAETQHRQAQERLKEVQDELATFLDQNVNLATAKSRAREQRLQAEFDLAYNMYNSVSQQLMEAKMKVQEQTPVFKPLQSVNIPREKSEPQRILILLLSFFAGLAVSFLYIAGRNIYRNVSHKI
;
A
#
# COMPACT_ATOMS: atom_id res chain seq x y z
N MET A 1 -12.11 48.94 19.78
CA MET A 1 -10.68 48.57 19.65
C MET A 1 -9.84 48.98 20.85
N ILE A 2 -9.86 50.25 21.28
CA ILE A 2 -9.02 50.75 22.40
C ILE A 2 -9.38 50.14 23.77
N GLU A 3 -10.67 49.85 24.02
CA GLU A 3 -11.13 49.22 25.28
C GLU A 3 -10.66 47.77 25.42
N LEU A 4 -10.62 47.02 24.32
CA LEU A 4 -10.16 45.62 24.30
C LEU A 4 -8.67 45.53 24.70
N PHE A 5 -7.86 46.49 24.22
CA PHE A 5 -6.42 46.55 24.50
C PHE A 5 -6.12 46.92 25.95
N ARG A 6 -6.96 47.77 26.57
CA ARG A 6 -6.84 48.10 28.01
C ARG A 6 -7.25 46.93 28.90
N LEU A 7 -8.32 46.21 28.56
CA LEU A 7 -8.75 45.00 29.25
C LEU A 7 -7.69 43.89 29.25
N LEU A 8 -7.03 43.68 28.10
CA LEU A 8 -5.91 42.74 27.97
C LEU A 8 -4.70 43.15 28.84
N ARG A 9 -4.43 44.46 28.93
CA ARG A 9 -3.31 44.99 29.73
C ARG A 9 -3.55 44.85 31.23
N ASP A 10 -4.78 45.03 31.69
CA ASP A 10 -5.12 44.94 33.11
C ASP A 10 -5.17 43.49 33.63
N GLN A 11 -5.47 42.50 32.76
CA GLN A 11 -5.49 41.08 33.11
C GLN A 11 -4.24 40.30 32.69
N ARG A 12 -3.13 40.98 32.38
CA ARG A 12 -1.86 40.37 31.93
C ARG A 12 -1.32 39.26 32.85
N SER A 13 -1.53 39.36 34.16
CA SER A 13 -1.09 38.34 35.13
C SER A 13 -1.91 37.05 35.07
N LEU A 14 -3.19 37.16 34.70
CA LEU A 14 -4.09 36.01 34.53
C LEU A 14 -3.76 35.30 33.22
N ILE A 15 -3.56 36.05 32.13
CA ILE A 15 -3.08 35.51 30.84
C ILE A 15 -1.76 34.78 31.04
N ALA A 16 -0.77 35.42 31.70
CA ALA A 16 0.53 34.81 31.96
C ALA A 16 0.44 33.51 32.78
N ARG A 17 -0.47 33.42 33.75
CA ARG A 17 -0.67 32.18 34.55
C ARG A 17 -1.28 31.05 33.72
N ILE A 18 -2.32 31.34 32.92
CA ILE A 18 -2.97 30.32 32.08
C ILE A 18 -2.00 29.87 30.98
N THR A 19 -1.41 30.79 30.24
CA THR A 19 -0.41 30.46 29.20
C THR A 19 0.79 29.75 29.80
N GLY A 20 1.28 30.17 30.98
CA GLY A 20 2.36 29.49 31.69
C GLY A 20 2.01 28.05 32.07
N GLY A 21 0.78 27.78 32.51
CA GLY A 21 0.29 26.43 32.78
C GLY A 21 0.25 25.55 31.52
N PHE A 22 -0.23 26.08 30.40
CA PHE A 22 -0.22 25.37 29.11
C PHE A 22 1.19 25.09 28.59
N VAL A 23 2.11 26.05 28.70
CA VAL A 23 3.52 25.85 28.33
C VAL A 23 4.18 24.82 29.23
N PHE A 24 3.90 24.82 30.54
CA PHE A 24 4.41 23.81 31.46
C PHE A 24 3.89 22.42 31.11
N LEU A 25 2.60 22.29 30.80
CA LEU A 25 2.01 21.03 30.35
C LEU A 25 2.60 20.57 29.00
N GLY A 26 2.78 21.48 28.06
CA GLY A 26 3.46 21.22 26.78
C GLY A 26 4.92 20.79 26.95
N LEU A 27 5.63 21.37 27.93
CA LEU A 27 7.00 20.98 28.29
C LEU A 27 7.04 19.56 28.88
N LEU A 28 6.07 19.21 29.74
CA LEU A 28 5.94 17.84 30.24
C LEU A 28 5.73 16.88 29.07
N ILE A 29 4.76 17.13 28.19
CA ILE A 29 4.51 16.27 27.01
C ILE A 29 5.79 16.14 26.17
N ALA A 30 6.43 17.26 25.81
CA ALA A 30 7.62 17.24 24.96
C ALA A 30 8.83 16.51 25.57
N LEU A 31 8.91 16.41 26.90
CA LEU A 31 10.00 15.75 27.62
C LEU A 31 9.70 14.27 27.89
N PHE A 32 8.44 13.92 28.11
CA PHE A 32 7.98 12.55 28.37
C PHE A 32 7.57 11.77 27.10
N SER A 33 7.38 12.43 25.96
CA SER A 33 7.13 11.75 24.69
C SER A 33 8.35 10.93 24.23
N PRO A 34 8.16 9.69 23.77
CA PRO A 34 9.24 8.83 23.32
C PRO A 34 9.92 9.43 22.08
N VAL A 35 11.22 9.20 21.98
CA VAL A 35 11.98 9.56 20.79
C VAL A 35 11.71 8.51 19.72
N GLU A 36 11.43 8.96 18.50
CA GLU A 36 11.20 8.08 17.35
C GLU A 36 12.10 8.48 16.18
N TYR A 37 12.48 7.49 15.39
CA TYR A 37 13.35 7.61 14.22
C TYR A 37 12.64 7.03 13.00
N THR A 38 12.64 7.78 11.90
CA THR A 38 12.03 7.36 10.63
C THR A 38 13.10 7.03 9.62
N SER A 39 13.08 5.81 9.09
CA SER A 39 13.93 5.40 7.97
C SER A 39 13.15 5.55 6.68
N GLU A 40 13.77 6.16 5.67
CA GLU A 40 13.14 6.48 4.38
C GLU A 40 13.87 5.74 3.24
N ALA A 41 13.11 5.30 2.25
CA ALA A 41 13.63 4.77 0.99
C ALA A 41 12.77 5.24 -0.18
N LEU A 42 13.43 5.65 -1.27
CA LEU A 42 12.78 6.08 -2.51
C LEU A 42 12.88 4.96 -3.53
N LEU A 43 11.73 4.47 -3.99
CA LEU A 43 11.61 3.40 -4.97
C LEU A 43 10.97 3.92 -6.24
N MET A 44 11.50 3.51 -7.39
CA MET A 44 10.87 3.77 -8.67
C MET A 44 10.15 2.49 -9.13
N PRO A 45 8.82 2.53 -9.35
CA PRO A 45 8.10 1.48 -10.05
C PRO A 45 8.75 1.23 -11.41
N GLU A 46 9.01 -0.03 -11.74
CA GLU A 46 9.28 -0.41 -13.12
C GLU A 46 7.95 -0.38 -13.86
N MET A 47 7.51 0.83 -14.23
CA MET A 47 6.52 0.96 -15.28
C MET A 47 7.20 0.47 -16.55
N LYS A 48 6.60 -0.49 -17.25
CA LYS A 48 7.03 -0.80 -18.61
C LYS A 48 7.02 0.53 -19.37
N SER A 49 8.21 1.05 -19.65
CA SER A 49 8.37 2.07 -20.66
C SER A 49 7.79 1.46 -21.92
N SER A 50 6.62 1.94 -22.34
CA SER A 50 6.15 1.76 -23.71
C SER A 50 7.20 2.40 -24.61
N GLU A 51 8.23 1.63 -24.97
CA GLU A 51 9.08 1.90 -26.11
C GLU A 51 8.18 1.87 -27.35
N SER A 52 7.61 3.02 -27.67
CA SER A 52 7.23 3.53 -28.99
C SER A 52 6.00 4.42 -28.85
N SER A 53 6.23 5.73 -28.92
CA SER A 53 5.19 6.77 -29.08
C SER A 53 4.34 6.60 -30.37
N ALA A 54 4.59 5.56 -31.17
CA ALA A 54 3.84 5.21 -32.37
C ALA A 54 2.81 4.09 -32.13
N GLY A 55 3.01 3.22 -31.12
CA GLY A 55 2.07 2.15 -30.77
C GLY A 55 0.87 2.65 -29.96
N ASP A 56 1.11 3.55 -29.02
CA ASP A 56 0.09 4.13 -28.12
C ASP A 56 -0.94 4.98 -28.90
N LEU A 57 -0.51 5.60 -30.01
CA LEU A 57 -1.41 6.29 -30.95
C LEU A 57 -2.21 5.30 -31.80
N LEU A 58 -1.62 4.20 -32.25
CA LEU A 58 -2.34 3.17 -33.00
C LEU A 58 -3.41 2.50 -32.12
N GLU A 59 -3.13 2.32 -30.83
CA GLU A 59 -4.06 1.78 -29.84
C GLU A 59 -5.16 2.78 -29.47
N SER A 60 -4.83 4.06 -29.28
CA SER A 60 -5.84 5.11 -29.04
C SER A 60 -6.77 5.34 -30.25
N TYR A 61 -6.24 5.23 -31.46
CA TYR A 61 -7.05 5.32 -32.70
C TYR A 61 -7.76 3.99 -33.02
N GLY A 62 -7.20 2.83 -32.68
CA GLY A 62 -7.84 1.52 -32.80
C GLY A 62 -9.01 1.33 -31.82
N GLY A 63 -8.91 1.91 -30.63
CA GLY A 63 -10.00 2.02 -29.65
C GLY A 63 -11.11 2.99 -30.10
N MET A 64 -10.78 4.03 -30.88
CA MET A 64 -11.76 4.96 -31.46
C MET A 64 -12.50 4.37 -32.68
N LEU A 65 -11.87 3.41 -33.39
CA LEU A 65 -12.45 2.70 -34.53
C LEU A 65 -13.25 1.44 -34.13
N GLY A 66 -13.47 1.21 -32.84
CA GLY A 66 -14.33 0.11 -32.36
C GLY A 66 -13.74 -1.29 -32.52
N LEU A 67 -12.45 -1.41 -32.87
CA LEU A 67 -11.76 -2.69 -32.99
C LEU A 67 -11.07 -3.12 -31.68
N GLY A 68 -10.86 -2.20 -30.73
CA GLY A 68 -10.29 -2.50 -29.41
C GLY A 68 -11.21 -2.22 -28.22
N SER A 69 -12.43 -1.71 -28.44
CA SER A 69 -13.29 -1.19 -27.38
C SER A 69 -14.62 -1.95 -27.26
N MET A 70 -14.57 -3.14 -26.69
CA MET A 70 -15.78 -3.75 -26.12
C MET A 70 -15.50 -4.22 -24.68
N GLY A 71 -15.56 -3.24 -23.77
CA GLY A 71 -15.82 -3.47 -22.35
C GLY A 71 -14.61 -3.74 -21.47
N GLY A 72 -13.97 -2.67 -20.99
CA GLY A 72 -13.01 -2.78 -19.91
C GLY A 72 -12.38 -1.43 -19.61
N MET A 73 -12.73 -0.85 -18.47
CA MET A 73 -11.92 0.18 -17.85
C MET A 73 -10.56 -0.47 -17.61
N ASP A 74 -9.53 -0.02 -18.33
CA ASP A 74 -8.22 -0.66 -18.39
C ASP A 74 -7.40 -0.37 -17.12
N LEU A 75 -7.91 -0.84 -15.98
CA LEU A 75 -7.22 -0.83 -14.67
C LEU A 75 -6.09 -1.88 -14.62
N SER A 76 -5.90 -2.63 -15.70
CA SER A 76 -4.88 -3.65 -15.86
C SER A 76 -4.08 -3.36 -17.13
N LYS A 77 -3.36 -2.24 -17.15
CA LYS A 77 -2.15 -2.16 -17.97
C LYS A 77 -1.20 -3.26 -17.48
N GLU A 78 -1.35 -4.42 -18.13
CA GLU A 78 -0.36 -5.45 -18.37
C GLU A 78 0.40 -5.98 -17.14
N GLY A 79 -0.19 -6.96 -16.45
CA GLY A 79 0.51 -7.90 -15.56
C GLY A 79 1.18 -7.32 -14.29
N THR A 80 1.03 -6.01 -14.05
CA THR A 80 1.72 -5.30 -12.96
C THR A 80 0.68 -4.66 -12.05
N ILE A 81 0.83 -4.86 -10.74
CA ILE A 81 -0.05 -4.20 -9.76
C ILE A 81 0.22 -2.69 -9.81
N ALA A 82 -0.83 -1.91 -10.00
CA ALA A 82 -0.78 -0.46 -10.05
C ALA A 82 -0.18 0.12 -8.74
N PRO A 83 0.81 1.04 -8.80
CA PRO A 83 1.48 1.56 -7.61
C PRO A 83 0.55 2.18 -6.55
N GLU A 84 -0.60 2.68 -6.98
CA GLU A 84 -1.66 3.25 -6.12
C GLU A 84 -2.25 2.22 -5.14
N VAL A 85 -2.08 0.93 -5.42
CA VAL A 85 -2.58 -0.17 -4.58
C VAL A 85 -1.56 -0.58 -3.52
N TYR A 86 -0.28 -0.25 -3.67
CA TYR A 86 0.78 -0.68 -2.73
C TYR A 86 0.54 -0.23 -1.28
N PRO A 87 0.08 1.00 -1.00
CA PRO A 87 -0.25 1.39 0.38
C PRO A 87 -1.34 0.52 1.00
N LYS A 88 -2.30 0.05 0.19
CA LYS A 88 -3.37 -0.85 0.64
C LYS A 88 -2.86 -2.27 0.89
N ILE A 89 -1.94 -2.75 0.04
CA ILE A 89 -1.30 -4.07 0.22
C ILE A 89 -0.53 -4.12 1.53
N VAL A 90 0.28 -3.10 1.82
CA VAL A 90 1.06 -3.06 3.07
C VAL A 90 0.17 -2.98 4.31
N LYS A 91 -0.99 -2.32 4.21
CA LYS A 91 -1.99 -2.27 5.29
C LYS A 91 -2.86 -3.53 5.39
N SER A 92 -2.80 -4.45 4.43
CA SER A 92 -3.61 -5.67 4.44
C SER A 92 -3.25 -6.59 5.60
N LEU A 93 -4.23 -7.38 6.07
CA LEU A 93 -4.04 -8.29 7.20
C LEU A 93 -2.94 -9.32 6.95
N GLY A 94 -2.90 -9.92 5.76
CA GLY A 94 -1.87 -10.90 5.40
C GLY A 94 -0.46 -10.31 5.37
N PHE A 95 -0.32 -9.06 4.95
CA PHE A 95 0.98 -8.36 5.00
C PHE A 95 1.39 -8.07 6.45
N GLN A 96 0.46 -7.55 7.26
CA GLN A 96 0.69 -7.26 8.68
C GLN A 96 1.03 -8.52 9.47
N HIS A 97 0.35 -9.64 9.23
CA HIS A 97 0.66 -10.95 9.79
C HIS A 97 2.13 -11.34 9.55
N ASN A 98 2.59 -11.20 8.30
CA ASN A 98 3.97 -11.54 7.94
C ASN A 98 5.00 -10.56 8.48
N LEU A 99 4.64 -9.29 8.66
CA LEU A 99 5.55 -8.24 9.13
C LEU A 99 5.68 -8.28 10.66
N LEU A 100 4.57 -8.47 11.37
CA LEU A 100 4.53 -8.61 12.83
C LEU A 100 5.25 -9.87 13.32
N SER A 101 5.31 -10.94 12.53
CA SER A 101 6.08 -12.15 12.85
C SER A 101 7.59 -12.01 12.59
N GLN A 102 8.06 -10.91 12.02
CA GLN A 102 9.49 -10.69 11.79
C GLN A 102 10.21 -10.31 13.08
N ASP A 103 11.38 -10.91 13.28
CA ASP A 103 12.34 -10.46 14.29
C ASP A 103 12.93 -9.09 13.93
N ILE A 104 12.99 -8.20 14.91
CA ILE A 104 13.55 -6.84 14.83
C ILE A 104 14.63 -6.72 15.91
N TYR A 105 15.83 -6.29 15.52
CA TYR A 105 16.93 -6.06 16.44
C TYR A 105 17.03 -4.58 16.83
N PHE A 106 17.08 -4.33 18.13
CA PHE A 106 17.24 -3.03 18.76
C PHE A 106 18.69 -2.90 19.26
N SER A 107 19.43 -2.00 18.64
CA SER A 107 20.82 -1.67 18.96
C SER A 107 20.99 -0.96 20.30
N GLU A 108 20.02 -0.16 20.75
CA GLU A 108 20.12 0.57 22.03
C GLU A 108 20.10 -0.36 23.24
N HIS A 109 19.44 -1.52 23.10
CA HIS A 109 19.26 -2.50 24.18
C HIS A 109 19.95 -3.84 23.92
N ASP A 110 20.55 -4.02 22.74
CA ASP A 110 21.18 -5.26 22.27
C ASP A 110 20.25 -6.48 22.35
N THR A 111 19.01 -6.30 21.88
CA THR A 111 17.93 -7.29 21.99
C THR A 111 17.24 -7.50 20.66
N THR A 112 16.82 -8.73 20.40
CA THR A 112 15.98 -9.08 19.24
C THR A 112 14.62 -9.52 19.75
N VAL A 113 13.55 -8.91 19.22
CA VAL A 113 12.17 -9.28 19.54
C VAL A 113 11.31 -9.27 18.29
N SER A 114 10.26 -10.08 18.26
CA SER A 114 9.25 -10.05 17.21
C SER A 114 8.48 -8.74 17.23
N GLY A 115 8.07 -8.24 16.06
CA GLY A 115 7.24 -7.05 15.95
C GLY A 115 5.96 -7.14 16.79
N TYR A 116 5.29 -8.30 16.80
CA TYR A 116 4.11 -8.53 17.63
C TYR A 116 4.40 -8.37 19.12
N THR A 117 5.40 -9.09 19.62
CA THR A 117 5.79 -9.08 21.04
C THR A 117 6.19 -7.68 21.49
N TYR A 118 6.87 -6.92 20.63
CA TYR A 118 7.24 -5.55 20.93
C TYR A 118 6.01 -4.65 21.14
N PHE A 119 5.05 -4.64 20.20
CA PHE A 119 3.85 -3.80 20.32
C PHE A 119 2.90 -4.26 21.42
N GLU A 120 2.77 -5.56 21.63
CA GLU A 120 1.99 -6.11 22.73
C GLU A 120 2.54 -5.63 24.08
N GLU A 121 3.86 -5.71 24.30
CA GLU A 121 4.49 -5.33 25.56
C GLU A 121 4.43 -3.82 25.79
N VAL A 122 4.75 -3.01 24.77
CA VAL A 122 4.67 -1.54 24.83
C VAL A 122 3.25 -1.09 25.22
N ARG A 123 2.22 -1.78 24.75
CA ARG A 123 0.83 -1.52 25.12
C ARG A 123 0.49 -1.92 26.56
N THR A 124 0.99 -3.06 27.02
CA THR A 124 0.70 -3.56 28.38
C THR A 124 1.28 -2.68 29.50
N LEU A 125 2.28 -1.85 29.19
CA LEU A 125 2.81 -0.86 30.11
C LEU A 125 1.74 0.23 30.37
N SER A 126 1.12 0.20 31.55
CA SER A 126 0.12 1.20 31.93
C SER A 126 0.78 2.58 32.07
N LEU A 127 0.05 3.68 31.78
CA LEU A 127 0.53 5.07 31.90
C LEU A 127 1.20 5.40 33.26
N PHE A 128 0.90 4.63 34.30
CA PHE A 128 1.52 4.74 35.64
C PHE A 128 2.84 3.96 35.79
N GLU A 129 3.07 2.88 35.04
CA GLU A 129 4.34 2.15 35.00
C GLU A 129 5.39 2.87 34.14
N PHE A 130 4.94 3.58 33.10
CA PHE A 130 5.76 4.51 32.30
C PHE A 130 6.42 5.63 33.13
N LEU A 131 5.88 5.94 34.32
CA LEU A 131 6.44 6.92 35.24
C LEU A 131 7.50 6.34 36.20
N ILE A 132 7.54 5.02 36.41
CA ILE A 132 8.41 4.36 37.40
C ILE A 132 9.65 3.72 36.76
N GLU A 133 9.56 3.23 35.52
CA GLU A 133 10.72 2.72 34.78
C GLU A 133 11.24 3.79 33.82
N TYR A 134 12.19 4.60 34.29
CA TYR A 134 12.87 5.66 33.51
C TYR A 134 13.78 5.13 32.39
N THR A 135 13.52 3.93 31.89
CA THR A 135 14.28 3.27 30.83
C THR A 135 13.29 2.64 29.85
N ILE A 136 12.87 3.49 28.93
CA ILE A 136 12.20 3.16 27.68
C ILE A 136 12.63 1.76 27.19
N GLY A 137 11.69 0.83 27.11
CA GLY A 137 11.50 0.13 25.85
C GLY A 137 11.36 -1.39 25.89
N LEU A 138 12.01 -2.13 26.78
CA LEU A 138 11.98 -3.60 26.76
C LEU A 138 12.17 -4.21 28.16
N PRO A 139 11.25 -5.05 28.66
CA PRO A 139 11.49 -5.81 29.88
C PRO A 139 12.71 -6.70 29.68
N ARG A 140 13.60 -6.74 30.70
CA ARG A 140 14.82 -7.57 30.75
C ARG A 140 14.59 -9.09 30.59
N LYS A 141 13.36 -9.52 30.34
CA LYS A 141 12.92 -10.91 30.25
C LYS A 141 13.16 -11.54 28.86
N PHE A 142 13.51 -10.75 27.84
CA PHE A 142 13.66 -11.24 26.47
C PHE A 142 15.05 -10.95 25.89
N ILE A 143 16.02 -11.81 26.22
CA ILE A 143 17.33 -11.87 25.57
C ILE A 143 17.34 -13.15 24.71
N GLY A 144 16.96 -13.04 23.44
CA GLY A 144 17.04 -14.14 22.47
C GLY A 144 16.02 -14.04 21.33
N PRO A 145 16.24 -14.73 20.19
CA PRO A 145 15.29 -14.75 19.08
C PRO A 145 13.94 -15.32 19.53
N SER A 146 12.85 -14.69 19.07
CA SER A 146 11.48 -15.09 19.38
C SER A 146 11.24 -16.52 18.95
N SER A 147 10.88 -17.41 19.89
CA SER A 147 10.38 -18.73 19.50
C SER A 147 8.99 -18.57 18.89
N PRO A 148 8.67 -19.21 17.74
CA PRO A 148 7.33 -19.19 17.16
C PRO A 148 6.22 -19.61 18.14
N GLU A 149 6.58 -20.37 19.17
CA GLU A 149 5.68 -20.87 20.21
C GLU A 149 5.18 -19.78 21.18
N GLN A 150 5.78 -18.58 21.17
CA GLN A 150 5.37 -17.43 21.99
C GLN A 150 4.38 -16.51 21.27
N LEU A 151 4.20 -16.64 19.96
CA LEU A 151 3.25 -15.84 19.19
C LEU A 151 1.80 -16.32 19.41
N PRO A 152 0.77 -15.49 19.20
CA PRO A 152 -0.62 -15.92 19.28
C PRO A 152 -0.98 -16.86 18.13
N ALA A 153 -2.06 -17.62 18.27
CA ALA A 153 -2.42 -18.70 17.33
C ALA A 153 -2.56 -18.22 15.88
N TRP A 154 -3.05 -17.00 15.65
CA TRP A 154 -3.22 -16.42 14.32
C TRP A 154 -1.90 -16.03 13.64
N LEU A 155 -0.80 -15.87 14.39
CA LEU A 155 0.56 -15.56 13.89
C LEU A 155 1.47 -16.79 13.74
N ARG A 156 1.06 -17.94 14.29
CA ARG A 156 1.87 -19.18 14.25
C ARG A 156 1.77 -19.93 12.94
N LYS A 157 0.64 -19.81 12.25
CA LYS A 157 0.35 -20.55 11.02
C LYS A 157 0.64 -19.67 9.82
N GLU A 158 0.88 -20.31 8.68
CA GLU A 158 0.87 -19.58 7.41
C GLU A 158 -0.50 -18.93 7.23
N PHE A 159 -0.49 -17.66 6.83
CA PHE A 159 -1.71 -16.89 6.68
C PHE A 159 -2.50 -17.46 5.50
N ASP A 160 -3.68 -17.99 5.78
CA ASP A 160 -4.61 -18.45 4.77
C ASP A 160 -5.45 -17.26 4.28
N GLU A 161 -5.23 -16.84 3.04
CA GLU A 161 -5.93 -15.69 2.45
C GLU A 161 -7.44 -15.94 2.27
N ASP A 162 -7.88 -17.20 2.20
CA ASP A 162 -9.28 -17.59 2.02
C ASP A 162 -10.00 -17.85 3.36
N ALA A 163 -9.26 -17.89 4.47
CA ALA A 163 -9.81 -18.15 5.79
C ALA A 163 -10.40 -16.88 6.43
N VAL A 164 -11.58 -17.03 7.05
CA VAL A 164 -12.13 -16.00 7.93
C VAL A 164 -11.37 -16.02 9.25
N VAL A 165 -10.53 -15.01 9.47
CA VAL A 165 -9.75 -14.87 10.70
C VAL A 165 -10.56 -14.05 11.72
N GLU A 166 -10.84 -14.65 12.88
CA GLU A 166 -11.39 -13.95 14.03
C GLU A 166 -10.22 -13.37 14.84
N LEU A 167 -10.20 -12.04 15.01
CA LEU A 167 -9.19 -11.32 15.77
C LEU A 167 -9.81 -10.71 17.02
N THR A 168 -9.09 -10.80 18.12
CA THR A 168 -9.44 -10.11 19.37
C THR A 168 -9.21 -8.60 19.23
N ASN A 169 -9.86 -7.81 20.09
CA ASN A 169 -9.65 -6.36 20.10
C ASN A 169 -8.18 -5.97 20.35
N ASP A 170 -7.47 -6.75 21.18
CA ASP A 170 -6.06 -6.53 21.49
C ASP A 170 -5.17 -6.76 20.25
N GLU A 171 -5.46 -7.81 19.47
CA GLU A 171 -4.71 -8.10 18.24
C GLU A 171 -4.96 -7.04 17.15
N LEU A 172 -6.20 -6.55 17.03
CA LEU A 172 -6.54 -5.46 16.11
C LEU A 172 -5.81 -4.16 16.46
N GLU A 173 -5.63 -3.88 17.76
CA GLU A 173 -4.90 -2.70 18.22
C GLU A 173 -3.41 -2.79 17.89
N VAL A 174 -2.77 -3.94 18.11
CA VAL A 174 -1.37 -4.19 17.71
C VAL A 174 -1.18 -4.03 16.20
N ILE A 175 -2.10 -4.56 15.39
CA ILE A 175 -2.07 -4.38 13.93
C ILE A 175 -2.15 -2.90 13.56
N LYS A 176 -3.05 -2.16 14.22
CA LYS A 176 -3.23 -0.73 13.98
C LYS A 176 -1.97 0.07 14.32
N GLU A 177 -1.33 -0.21 15.45
CA GLU A 177 -0.07 0.44 15.83
C GLU A 177 1.03 0.21 14.79
N MET A 178 1.16 -1.03 14.28
CA MET A 178 2.13 -1.33 13.23
C MET A 178 1.78 -0.63 11.90
N GLN A 179 0.50 -0.56 11.54
CA GLN A 179 0.05 0.17 10.35
C GLN A 179 0.31 1.68 10.41
N GLU A 180 0.28 2.28 11.60
CA GLU A 180 0.60 3.71 11.81
C GLU A 180 2.11 3.97 11.74
N ARG A 181 2.94 2.96 12.02
CA ARG A 181 4.40 3.06 11.98
C ARG A 181 5.02 2.88 10.61
N ILE A 182 4.26 2.44 9.62
CA ILE A 182 4.73 2.24 8.25
C ILE A 182 3.89 3.04 7.27
N ALA A 183 4.55 3.66 6.29
CA ALA A 183 3.87 4.45 5.27
C ALA A 183 4.46 4.15 3.89
N ILE A 184 3.58 4.15 2.89
CA ILE A 184 3.95 4.19 1.48
C ILE A 184 3.16 5.33 0.86
N GLU A 185 3.87 6.27 0.27
CA GLU A 185 3.30 7.41 -0.45
C GLU A 185 3.76 7.36 -1.90
N LEU A 186 2.83 7.61 -2.82
CA LEU A 186 3.13 7.75 -4.24
C LEU A 186 3.09 9.22 -4.59
N GLU A 187 4.21 9.76 -5.06
CA GLU A 187 4.27 11.11 -5.59
C GLU A 187 3.71 11.13 -7.01
N SER A 188 2.56 11.80 -7.21
CA SER A 188 1.83 11.77 -8.49
C SER A 188 2.57 12.45 -9.65
N GLU A 189 3.50 13.37 -9.37
CA GLU A 189 4.26 14.08 -10.39
C GLU A 189 5.45 13.26 -10.91
N THR A 190 6.17 12.59 -10.01
CA THR A 190 7.40 11.86 -10.34
C THR A 190 7.17 10.35 -10.49
N GLY A 191 6.06 9.83 -9.98
CA GLY A 191 5.77 8.40 -9.88
C GLY A 191 6.67 7.68 -8.86
N VAL A 192 7.44 8.42 -8.05
CA VAL A 192 8.33 7.84 -7.03
C VAL A 192 7.51 7.42 -5.82
N LEU A 193 7.85 6.25 -5.29
CA LEU A 193 7.30 5.73 -4.05
C LEU A 193 8.23 6.05 -2.88
N THR A 194 7.73 6.80 -1.91
CA THR A 194 8.39 7.03 -0.64
C THR A 194 7.91 5.99 0.35
N VAL A 195 8.85 5.22 0.88
CA VAL A 195 8.57 4.12 1.83
C VAL A 195 9.24 4.44 3.15
N GLU A 196 8.43 4.52 4.21
CA GLU A 196 8.86 4.95 5.53
C GLU A 196 8.52 3.92 6.59
N ALA A 197 9.40 3.80 7.59
CA ALA A 197 9.11 3.08 8.83
C ALA A 197 9.66 3.85 10.03
N THR A 198 8.84 3.98 11.08
CA THR A 198 9.12 4.74 12.29
C THR A 198 9.20 3.82 13.52
N MET A 199 10.35 3.82 14.17
CA MET A 199 10.65 3.02 15.37
C MET A 199 11.46 3.83 16.38
N PRO A 200 11.45 3.47 17.68
CA PRO A 200 12.21 4.21 18.70
C PRO A 200 13.72 4.00 18.61
N ASP A 201 14.17 2.98 17.87
CA ASP A 201 15.58 2.74 17.59
C ASP A 201 15.86 2.98 16.09
N PRO A 202 16.90 3.75 15.73
CA PRO A 202 17.25 4.05 14.35
C PRO A 202 17.58 2.80 13.51
N LEU A 203 18.22 1.79 14.10
CA LEU A 203 18.52 0.53 13.41
C LEU A 203 17.25 -0.29 13.20
N ALA A 204 16.36 -0.33 14.19
CA ALA A 204 15.07 -1.01 14.08
C ALA A 204 14.22 -0.39 12.95
N ALA A 205 14.16 0.95 12.86
CA ALA A 205 13.46 1.66 11.78
C ALA A 205 13.96 1.23 10.39
N ALA A 206 15.27 1.22 10.19
CA ALA A 206 15.88 0.77 8.94
C ALA A 206 15.62 -0.72 8.65
N GLN A 207 15.65 -1.57 9.68
CA GLN A 207 15.38 -3.00 9.51
C GLN A 207 13.93 -3.26 9.10
N VAL A 208 12.96 -2.60 9.76
CA VAL A 208 11.54 -2.71 9.44
C VAL A 208 11.28 -2.20 8.02
N ASN A 209 11.81 -1.02 7.65
CA ASN A 209 11.67 -0.49 6.30
C ASN A 209 12.22 -1.48 5.25
N ARG A 210 13.44 -1.98 5.45
CA ARG A 210 14.06 -2.97 4.54
C ARG A 210 13.25 -4.27 4.44
N LYS A 211 12.74 -4.79 5.56
CA LYS A 211 11.90 -5.99 5.58
C LYS A 211 10.60 -5.76 4.82
N MET A 212 9.93 -4.64 5.06
CA MET A 212 8.71 -4.23 4.36
C MET A 212 8.94 -4.15 2.84
N ILE A 213 9.98 -3.46 2.37
CA ILE A 213 10.30 -3.36 0.93
C ILE A 213 10.53 -4.73 0.31
N ASN A 214 11.29 -5.61 0.99
CA ASN A 214 11.56 -6.95 0.50
C ASN A 214 10.30 -7.83 0.46
N MET A 215 9.42 -7.70 1.45
CA MET A 215 8.13 -8.37 1.48
C MET A 215 7.24 -7.90 0.34
N LEU A 216 7.14 -6.58 0.12
CA LEU A 216 6.36 -6.01 -0.98
C LEU A 216 6.89 -6.47 -2.35
N LYS A 217 8.22 -6.46 -2.54
CA LYS A 217 8.86 -7.01 -3.75
C LYS A 217 8.48 -8.46 -3.98
N ARG A 218 8.51 -9.30 -2.94
CA ARG A 218 8.14 -10.72 -3.05
C ARG A 218 6.68 -10.89 -3.39
N PHE A 219 5.79 -10.18 -2.71
CA PHE A 219 4.34 -10.23 -2.95
C PHE A 219 3.99 -9.89 -4.41
N ILE A 220 4.51 -8.79 -4.93
CA ILE A 220 4.22 -8.38 -6.30
C ILE A 220 4.83 -9.35 -7.30
N LYS A 221 6.06 -9.82 -7.06
CA LYS A 221 6.70 -10.83 -7.91
C LYS A 221 5.89 -12.12 -7.96
N SER A 222 5.43 -12.64 -6.81
CA SER A 222 4.63 -13.86 -6.76
C SER A 222 3.29 -13.67 -7.46
N TYR A 223 2.61 -12.55 -7.22
CA TYR A 223 1.34 -12.22 -7.86
C TYR A 223 1.47 -12.15 -9.39
N SER A 224 2.43 -11.36 -9.90
CA SER A 224 2.66 -11.25 -11.35
C SER A 224 3.06 -12.58 -11.99
N THR A 225 3.87 -13.39 -11.30
CA THR A 225 4.23 -14.73 -11.78
C THR A 225 3.03 -15.65 -11.87
N GLN A 226 2.17 -15.64 -10.84
CA GLN A 226 0.96 -16.45 -10.80
C GLN A 226 -0.01 -16.03 -11.90
N LYS A 227 -0.24 -14.72 -12.06
CA LYS A 227 -1.09 -14.17 -13.10
C LYS A 227 -0.60 -14.54 -14.50
N ALA A 228 0.70 -14.41 -14.78
CA ALA A 228 1.27 -14.78 -16.07
C ALA A 228 1.07 -16.28 -16.39
N LYS A 229 1.16 -17.16 -15.39
CA LYS A 229 0.88 -18.60 -15.58
C LYS A 229 -0.59 -18.89 -15.88
N GLU A 230 -1.49 -18.21 -15.20
CA GLU A 230 -2.94 -18.32 -15.44
C GLU A 230 -3.30 -17.84 -16.85
N ASP A 231 -2.74 -16.70 -17.26
CA ASP A 231 -2.95 -16.14 -18.59
C ASP A 231 -2.39 -17.07 -19.69
N LEU A 232 -1.23 -17.68 -19.45
CA LEU A 232 -0.68 -18.71 -20.34
C LEU A 232 -1.62 -19.92 -20.45
N ALA A 233 -2.11 -20.45 -19.32
CA ALA A 233 -3.01 -21.61 -19.32
C ALA A 233 -4.33 -21.30 -20.05
N PHE A 234 -4.85 -20.08 -19.89
CA PHE A 234 -6.01 -19.60 -20.63
C PHE A 234 -5.72 -19.51 -22.14
N ALA A 235 -4.62 -18.88 -22.54
CA ALA A 235 -4.22 -18.74 -23.94
C ALA A 235 -3.99 -20.10 -24.62
N GLU A 236 -3.36 -21.06 -23.93
CA GLU A 236 -3.18 -22.43 -24.41
C GLU A 236 -4.51 -23.15 -24.66
N THR A 237 -5.50 -22.93 -23.79
CA THR A 237 -6.84 -23.49 -23.94
C THR A 237 -7.55 -22.88 -25.14
N GLN A 238 -7.52 -21.56 -25.28
CA GLN A 238 -8.11 -20.86 -26.44
C GLN A 238 -7.44 -21.27 -27.75
N HIS A 239 -6.11 -21.40 -27.77
CA HIS A 239 -5.38 -21.82 -28.97
C HIS A 239 -5.82 -23.21 -29.42
N ARG A 240 -5.97 -24.16 -28.48
CA ARG A 240 -6.45 -25.51 -28.77
C ARG A 240 -7.86 -25.51 -29.36
N GLN A 241 -8.77 -24.76 -28.76
CA GLN A 241 -10.16 -24.64 -29.24
C GLN A 241 -10.23 -23.99 -30.63
N ALA A 242 -9.46 -22.93 -30.87
CA ALA A 242 -9.39 -22.27 -32.17
C ALA A 242 -8.80 -23.20 -33.25
N GLN A 243 -7.78 -23.98 -32.89
CA GLN A 243 -7.17 -24.97 -33.79
C GLN A 243 -8.16 -26.10 -34.15
N GLU A 244 -8.89 -26.63 -33.17
CA GLU A 244 -9.93 -27.64 -33.39
C GLU A 244 -11.04 -27.09 -34.30
N ARG A 245 -11.54 -25.88 -34.02
CA ARG A 245 -12.58 -25.24 -34.84
C ARG A 245 -12.11 -24.97 -36.28
N LEU A 246 -10.86 -24.51 -36.45
CA LEU A 246 -10.29 -24.30 -37.77
C LEU A 246 -10.26 -25.61 -38.57
N LYS A 247 -9.84 -26.71 -37.93
CA LYS A 247 -9.82 -28.02 -38.56
C LYS A 247 -11.22 -28.49 -38.95
N GLU A 248 -12.21 -28.34 -38.07
CA GLU A 248 -13.61 -28.71 -38.37
C GLU A 248 -14.16 -27.96 -39.59
N VAL A 249 -13.96 -26.65 -39.67
CA VAL A 249 -14.44 -25.85 -40.81
C VAL A 249 -13.68 -26.19 -42.09
N GLN A 250 -12.38 -26.44 -41.98
CA GLN A 250 -11.57 -26.89 -43.11
C GLN A 250 -12.08 -28.23 -43.67
N ASP A 251 -12.41 -29.19 -42.80
CA ASP A 251 -12.96 -30.48 -43.18
C ASP A 251 -14.37 -30.35 -43.78
N GLU A 252 -15.24 -29.46 -43.24
CA GLU A 252 -16.57 -29.19 -43.81
C GLU A 252 -16.47 -28.56 -45.21
N LEU A 253 -15.58 -27.58 -45.40
CA LEU A 253 -15.34 -26.95 -46.69
C LEU A 253 -14.78 -27.96 -47.70
N ALA A 254 -13.78 -28.75 -47.32
CA ALA A 254 -13.21 -29.79 -48.19
C ALA A 254 -14.27 -30.82 -48.60
N THR A 255 -15.06 -31.32 -47.64
CA THR A 255 -16.16 -32.27 -47.90
C THR A 255 -17.21 -31.68 -48.85
N PHE A 256 -17.56 -30.40 -48.67
CA PHE A 256 -18.51 -29.70 -49.55
C PHE A 256 -17.96 -29.59 -50.98
N LEU A 257 -16.69 -29.23 -51.14
CA LEU A 257 -16.03 -29.11 -52.45
C LEU A 257 -15.95 -30.46 -53.16
N ASP A 258 -15.59 -31.53 -52.45
CA ASP A 258 -15.52 -32.90 -53.00
C ASP A 258 -16.89 -33.41 -53.45
N GLN A 259 -17.96 -33.12 -52.71
CA GLN A 259 -19.32 -33.55 -53.05
C GLN A 259 -19.95 -32.74 -54.19
N ASN A 260 -19.48 -31.51 -54.44
CA ASN A 260 -20.11 -30.56 -55.36
C ASN A 260 -19.15 -30.08 -56.46
N VAL A 261 -18.52 -31.02 -57.15
CA VAL A 261 -17.54 -30.76 -58.23
C VAL A 261 -18.06 -29.85 -59.35
N ASN A 262 -19.39 -29.76 -59.56
CA ASN A 262 -20.02 -28.93 -60.59
C ASN A 262 -21.04 -27.95 -59.99
N LEU A 263 -20.57 -26.78 -59.54
CA LEU A 263 -21.35 -25.72 -58.88
C LEU A 263 -22.27 -24.96 -59.85
N ALA A 264 -23.32 -25.65 -60.34
CA ALA A 264 -24.25 -25.11 -61.32
C ALA A 264 -25.34 -24.20 -60.70
N THR A 265 -25.71 -24.41 -59.43
CA THR A 265 -26.80 -23.66 -58.78
C THR A 265 -26.31 -22.46 -57.97
N ALA A 266 -27.07 -21.37 -57.99
CA ALA A 266 -26.77 -20.18 -57.18
C ALA A 266 -26.76 -20.50 -55.66
N LYS A 267 -27.58 -21.47 -55.21
CA LYS A 267 -27.62 -21.91 -53.82
C LYS A 267 -26.31 -22.58 -53.38
N SER A 268 -25.73 -23.44 -54.21
CA SER A 268 -24.44 -24.08 -53.91
C SER A 268 -23.31 -23.06 -53.83
N ARG A 269 -23.29 -22.07 -54.74
CA ARG A 269 -22.30 -20.97 -54.70
C ARG A 269 -22.43 -20.12 -53.44
N ALA A 270 -23.66 -19.77 -53.04
CA ALA A 270 -23.88 -19.02 -51.80
C ALA A 270 -23.43 -19.83 -50.56
N ARG A 271 -23.62 -21.16 -50.57
CA ARG A 271 -23.15 -22.03 -49.47
C ARG A 271 -21.63 -22.12 -49.43
N GLU A 272 -20.96 -22.26 -50.57
CA GLU A 272 -19.50 -22.24 -50.68
C GLU A 272 -18.93 -20.94 -50.11
N GLN A 273 -19.45 -19.78 -50.55
CA GLN A 273 -19.02 -18.47 -50.06
C GLN A 273 -19.18 -18.35 -48.54
N ARG A 274 -20.26 -18.91 -47.98
CA ARG A 274 -20.47 -18.92 -46.54
C ARG A 274 -19.44 -19.78 -45.82
N LEU A 275 -19.17 -20.99 -46.32
CA LEU A 275 -18.16 -21.89 -45.75
C LEU A 275 -16.74 -21.31 -45.86
N GLN A 276 -16.42 -20.66 -46.97
CA GLN A 276 -15.16 -19.94 -47.14
C GLN A 276 -15.04 -18.79 -46.13
N ALA A 277 -16.10 -18.00 -45.94
CA ALA A 277 -16.11 -16.93 -44.95
C ALA A 277 -15.97 -17.47 -43.51
N GLU A 278 -16.60 -18.62 -43.20
CA GLU A 278 -16.44 -19.31 -41.92
C GLU A 278 -14.99 -19.81 -41.73
N PHE A 279 -14.36 -20.35 -42.80
CA PHE A 279 -12.97 -20.77 -42.78
C PHE A 279 -12.03 -19.59 -42.54
N ASP A 280 -12.20 -18.50 -43.29
CA ASP A 280 -11.38 -17.28 -43.17
C ASP A 280 -11.50 -16.70 -41.76
N LEU A 281 -12.70 -16.70 -41.18
CA LEU A 281 -12.93 -16.27 -39.80
C LEU A 281 -12.18 -17.17 -38.80
N ALA A 282 -12.32 -18.50 -38.91
CA ALA A 282 -11.65 -19.45 -38.03
C ALA A 282 -10.12 -19.34 -38.14
N TYR A 283 -9.60 -19.14 -39.35
CA TYR A 283 -8.18 -18.96 -39.63
C TYR A 283 -7.63 -17.67 -39.00
N ASN A 284 -8.35 -16.55 -39.16
CA ASN A 284 -7.96 -15.28 -38.55
C ASN A 284 -8.01 -15.34 -37.02
N MET A 285 -9.03 -16.00 -36.46
CA MET A 285 -9.12 -16.23 -35.01
C MET A 285 -7.95 -17.09 -34.50
N TYR A 286 -7.61 -18.18 -35.19
CA TYR A 286 -6.47 -19.02 -34.86
C TYR A 286 -5.14 -18.23 -34.87
N ASN A 287 -4.90 -17.42 -35.90
CA ASN A 287 -3.69 -16.60 -35.98
C ASN A 287 -3.61 -15.57 -34.84
N SER A 288 -4.72 -14.92 -34.51
CA SER A 288 -4.80 -13.95 -33.42
C SER A 288 -4.49 -14.61 -32.07
N VAL A 289 -5.13 -15.74 -31.77
CA VAL A 289 -4.88 -16.49 -30.51
C VAL A 289 -3.46 -17.07 -30.47
N SER A 290 -2.89 -17.45 -31.61
CA SER A 290 -1.49 -17.90 -31.69
C SER A 290 -0.51 -16.79 -31.33
N GLN A 291 -0.75 -15.55 -31.77
CA GLN A 291 0.05 -14.39 -31.38
C GLN A 291 -0.06 -14.13 -29.87
N GLN A 292 -1.27 -14.16 -29.32
CA GLN A 292 -1.50 -14.01 -27.87
C GLN A 292 -0.81 -15.10 -27.06
N LEU A 293 -0.81 -16.35 -27.52
CA LEU A 293 -0.10 -17.45 -26.88
C LEU A 293 1.42 -17.22 -26.85
N MET A 294 1.99 -16.73 -27.96
CA MET A 294 3.42 -16.39 -28.00
C MET A 294 3.75 -15.29 -27.00
N GLU A 295 2.92 -14.25 -26.93
CA GLU A 295 3.06 -13.16 -25.98
C GLU A 295 2.97 -13.65 -24.52
N ALA A 296 1.97 -14.49 -24.20
CA ALA A 296 1.82 -15.07 -22.87
C ALA A 296 3.01 -15.96 -22.47
N LYS A 297 3.57 -16.72 -23.43
CA LYS A 297 4.80 -17.50 -23.21
C LYS A 297 6.00 -16.62 -22.89
N MET A 298 6.15 -15.50 -23.61
CA MET A 298 7.22 -14.52 -23.35
C MET A 298 7.06 -13.94 -21.94
N LYS A 299 5.85 -13.54 -21.54
CA LYS A 299 5.55 -12.96 -20.21
C LYS A 299 5.93 -13.88 -19.05
N VAL A 300 5.74 -15.20 -19.18
CA VAL A 300 6.15 -16.18 -18.15
C VAL A 300 7.68 -16.35 -18.08
N GLN A 301 8.38 -16.17 -19.20
CA GLN A 301 9.84 -16.31 -19.28
C GLN A 301 10.58 -15.04 -18.87
N GLU A 302 9.95 -13.87 -19.02
CA GLU A 302 10.49 -12.58 -18.61
C GLU A 302 10.66 -12.50 -17.08
N GLN A 303 11.89 -12.27 -16.62
CA GLN A 303 12.18 -11.93 -15.23
C GLN A 303 12.27 -10.42 -15.10
N THR A 304 11.17 -9.76 -14.75
CA THR A 304 11.18 -8.31 -14.51
C THR A 304 11.47 -8.01 -13.04
N PRO A 305 12.45 -7.13 -12.72
CA PRO A 305 12.57 -6.58 -11.39
C PRO A 305 11.35 -5.69 -11.11
N VAL A 306 10.73 -5.84 -9.93
CA VAL A 306 9.50 -5.09 -9.60
C VAL A 306 9.78 -3.60 -9.33
N PHE A 307 10.91 -3.29 -8.69
CA PHE A 307 11.33 -1.93 -8.34
C PHE A 307 12.84 -1.76 -8.47
N LYS A 308 13.27 -0.58 -8.92
CA LYS A 308 14.65 -0.12 -8.77
C LYS A 308 14.75 0.86 -7.60
N PRO A 309 15.65 0.62 -6.61
CA PRO A 309 15.86 1.58 -5.54
C PRO A 309 16.56 2.83 -6.11
N LEU A 310 15.93 3.99 -5.97
CA LEU A 310 16.58 5.28 -6.23
C LEU A 310 17.45 5.67 -5.03
N GLN A 311 16.88 5.50 -3.84
CA GLN A 311 17.58 5.63 -2.57
C GLN A 311 17.37 4.37 -1.75
N SER A 312 18.48 3.71 -1.39
CA SER A 312 18.43 2.56 -0.49
C SER A 312 18.07 3.00 0.91
N VAL A 313 17.46 2.10 1.67
CA VAL A 313 17.12 2.28 3.09
C VAL A 313 18.33 2.82 3.85
N ASN A 314 18.16 3.99 4.47
CA ASN A 314 19.19 4.61 5.30
C ASN A 314 18.91 4.36 6.80
N ILE A 315 19.97 4.37 7.61
CA ILE A 315 19.81 4.41 9.07
C ILE A 315 19.69 5.89 9.46
N PRO A 316 18.55 6.34 10.01
CA PRO A 316 18.37 7.73 10.39
C PRO A 316 19.36 8.14 11.48
N ARG A 317 19.92 9.33 11.33
CA ARG A 317 20.84 9.93 12.32
C ARG A 317 20.16 10.98 13.19
N GLU A 318 19.06 11.53 12.72
CA GLU A 318 18.28 12.56 13.40
C GLU A 318 16.96 11.98 13.88
N LYS A 319 16.43 12.55 14.97
CA LYS A 319 15.16 12.16 15.57
C LYS A 319 14.03 12.77 14.77
N SER A 320 13.07 11.96 14.34
CA SER A 320 11.88 12.42 13.62
C SER A 320 10.89 13.07 14.57
N GLU A 321 10.67 12.44 15.73
CA GLU A 321 9.71 12.88 16.73
C GLU A 321 10.28 12.80 18.16
N PRO A 322 9.76 13.60 19.10
CA PRO A 322 8.84 14.72 18.89
C PRO A 322 9.59 15.99 18.44
N GLN A 323 8.94 16.80 17.61
CA GLN A 323 9.39 18.17 17.35
C GLN A 323 9.12 19.04 18.58
N ARG A 324 9.98 18.94 19.61
CA ARG A 324 9.81 19.59 20.93
C ARG A 324 9.50 21.08 20.82
N ILE A 325 10.10 21.76 19.85
CA ILE A 325 9.89 23.19 19.60
C ILE A 325 8.46 23.45 19.07
N LEU A 326 7.96 22.60 18.18
CA LEU A 326 6.61 22.70 17.63
C LEU A 326 5.56 22.50 18.75
N ILE A 327 5.74 21.49 19.61
CA ILE A 327 4.83 21.22 20.74
C ILE A 327 4.78 22.42 21.69
N LEU A 328 5.94 23.01 22.02
CA LEU A 328 6.01 24.20 22.87
C LEU A 328 5.34 25.42 22.23
N LEU A 329 5.54 25.65 20.93
CA LEU A 329 4.87 26.72 20.20
C LEU A 329 3.36 26.52 20.18
N LEU A 330 2.89 25.31 19.86
CA LEU A 330 1.46 25.00 19.79
C LEU A 330 0.80 25.13 21.17
N SER A 331 1.47 24.68 22.23
CA SER A 331 1.03 24.85 23.62
C SER A 331 0.95 26.33 24.03
N PHE A 332 1.92 27.14 23.61
CA PHE A 332 1.91 28.59 23.85
C PHE A 332 0.73 29.27 23.16
N PHE A 333 0.49 28.99 21.87
CA PHE A 333 -0.63 29.56 21.12
C PHE A 333 -1.99 29.08 21.66
N ALA A 334 -2.12 27.78 21.99
CA ALA A 334 -3.33 27.24 22.61
C ALA A 334 -3.60 27.94 23.96
N GLY A 335 -2.57 28.11 24.78
CA GLY A 335 -2.66 28.83 26.05
C GLY A 335 -3.11 30.28 25.89
N LEU A 336 -2.66 30.99 24.85
CA LEU A 336 -3.11 32.34 24.54
C LEU A 336 -4.58 32.37 24.09
N ALA A 337 -5.00 31.46 23.21
CA ALA A 337 -6.37 31.38 22.74
C ALA A 337 -7.36 31.08 23.88
N VAL A 338 -7.04 30.09 24.73
CA VAL A 338 -7.85 29.76 25.92
C VAL A 338 -7.90 30.93 26.89
N SER A 339 -6.79 31.63 27.12
CA SER A 339 -6.76 32.83 27.96
C SER A 339 -7.68 33.92 27.43
N PHE A 340 -7.66 34.15 26.11
CA PHE A 340 -8.49 35.16 25.47
C PHE A 340 -9.99 34.81 25.58
N LEU A 341 -10.36 33.56 25.29
CA LEU A 341 -11.73 33.08 25.42
C LEU A 341 -12.25 33.17 26.86
N TYR A 342 -11.42 32.79 27.83
CA TYR A 342 -11.78 32.86 29.24
C TYR A 342 -12.05 34.31 29.69
N ILE A 343 -11.22 35.26 29.26
CA ILE A 343 -11.38 36.68 29.60
C ILE A 343 -12.62 37.26 28.93
N ALA A 344 -12.85 36.96 27.65
CA ALA A 344 -14.04 37.41 26.92
C ALA A 344 -15.33 36.87 27.55
N GLY A 345 -15.38 35.56 27.87
CA GLY A 345 -16.51 34.92 28.53
C GLY A 345 -16.78 35.49 29.93
N ARG A 346 -15.73 35.68 30.74
CA ARG A 346 -15.85 36.32 32.06
C ARG A 346 -16.38 37.74 31.97
N ASN A 347 -15.96 38.52 30.96
CA ASN A 347 -16.40 39.90 30.78
C ASN A 347 -17.88 39.98 30.37
N ILE A 348 -18.31 39.11 29.46
CA ILE A 348 -19.73 39.02 29.05
C ILE A 348 -20.62 38.64 30.25
N TYR A 349 -20.23 37.63 31.03
CA TYR A 349 -20.98 37.21 32.21
C TYR A 349 -21.12 38.34 33.25
N ARG A 350 -20.04 39.10 33.48
CA ARG A 350 -20.05 40.24 34.41
C ARG A 350 -20.93 41.39 33.94
N ASN A 351 -20.97 41.66 32.64
CA ASN A 351 -21.82 42.71 32.06
C ASN A 351 -23.31 42.32 32.05
N VAL A 352 -23.64 41.03 31.93
CA VAL A 352 -25.03 40.56 32.02
C VAL A 352 -25.52 40.57 33.48
N SER A 353 -24.67 40.17 34.44
CA SER A 353 -25.01 40.17 35.87
C SER A 353 -25.17 41.56 36.49
N HIS A 354 -24.68 42.63 35.86
CA HIS A 354 -24.87 44.02 36.31
C HIS A 354 -26.09 44.71 35.68
N LYS A 355 -26.76 44.04 34.73
CA LYS A 355 -27.93 44.55 34.00
C LYS A 355 -29.26 43.90 34.42
N ILE A 356 -29.20 42.94 35.33
CA ILE A 356 -30.31 42.38 36.11
C ILE A 356 -30.18 42.97 37.50
#